data_AF-A0A7J8N2P0-F1
#
_entry.id   AF-A0A7J8N2P0-F1
#
_cell.length_a   1.000
_cell.length_b   1.000
_cell.length_c   1.000
_cell.angle_alpha   90.00
_cell.angle_beta   90.00
_cell.angle_gamma   90.00
#
_symmetry.space_group_name_H-M   'P 1'
#
loop_
_entity.id
_entity.type
_entity.pdbx_description
1 polymer ?
#
loop_
_entity_poly.entity_id
_entity_poly.type
_entity_poly.pdbx_seq_one_letter_code
_entity_poly.pdbx_strand_id
1 'polypeptide(L)'
;MRALNSRFVLIDITNNAASWRYRQRHSHFTTSARGGAHQRPYMPPLKQSQPSVLRTPQIRKPSDRTTSSNGSSLDCPNPASTSRVESCTELDLFLEMLPSRMRSELNGHEEIGELIEVVMDLGREPLARFPSGDWVISEQPVKHEDLKHATSKVGDFSDDNRSGIDRSLHRISAIRNRKLQIIGLTCRVGRAVSGSAEIIRDLIEGGGSILVIGPPGVGKTTLIREIARMLADEHMKRVVIVDTSNEIGGDGDVPHEGIGRARRMQVPNVNMQHN
;
A
#
# COMPACT_ATOMS: atom_id res chain seq x y z
N MET A 1 20.89 -26.38 -11.84
CA MET A 1 20.43 -25.00 -11.60
C MET A 1 20.67 -24.20 -12.86
N ARG A 2 19.61 -23.81 -13.59
CA ARG A 2 19.75 -22.90 -14.74
C ARG A 2 19.93 -21.49 -14.18
N ALA A 3 20.95 -20.78 -14.64
CA ALA A 3 21.14 -19.37 -14.33
C ALA A 3 19.91 -18.60 -14.84
N LEU A 4 19.22 -17.90 -13.95
CA LEU A 4 18.19 -16.94 -14.33
C LEU A 4 18.90 -15.78 -15.01
N ASN A 5 18.66 -15.61 -16.32
CA ASN A 5 19.05 -14.40 -17.04
C ASN A 5 18.24 -13.22 -16.46
N SER A 6 18.75 -12.57 -15.42
CA SER A 6 18.19 -11.33 -14.90
C SER A 6 18.54 -10.19 -15.87
N ARG A 7 17.56 -9.76 -16.65
CA ARG A 7 17.63 -8.50 -17.39
C ARG A 7 17.29 -7.36 -16.43
N PHE A 8 18.23 -6.45 -16.21
CA PHE A 8 17.99 -5.22 -15.46
C PHE A 8 17.51 -4.14 -16.43
N VAL A 9 16.36 -3.54 -16.13
CA VAL A 9 15.82 -2.39 -16.85
C VAL A 9 15.78 -1.22 -15.88
N LEU A 10 16.49 -0.14 -16.20
CA LEU A 10 16.48 1.10 -15.42
C LEU A 10 15.49 2.07 -16.08
N ILE A 11 14.50 2.53 -15.30
CA ILE A 11 13.44 3.41 -15.78
C ILE A 11 13.48 4.67 -14.92
N ASP A 12 13.76 5.79 -15.56
CA ASP A 12 13.73 7.10 -14.93
C ASP A 12 12.31 7.67 -15.01
N ILE A 13 11.63 7.66 -13.86
CA ILE A 13 10.24 8.12 -13.70
C ILE A 13 10.16 9.67 -13.69
N THR A 14 11.29 10.38 -13.60
CA THR A 14 11.31 11.84 -13.46
C THR A 14 11.31 12.60 -14.79
N ASN A 15 11.50 11.92 -15.93
CA ASN A 15 11.61 12.57 -17.23
C ASN A 15 10.29 12.54 -18.02
N ASN A 16 9.77 13.75 -18.22
CA ASN A 16 8.54 14.10 -18.95
C ASN A 16 8.34 13.30 -20.25
N ALA A 17 7.10 12.86 -20.48
CA ALA A 17 6.66 11.92 -21.52
C ALA A 17 7.00 12.31 -22.98
N ALA A 18 7.39 13.57 -23.22
CA ALA A 18 7.76 14.08 -24.55
C ALA A 18 9.12 13.55 -25.06
N SER A 19 10.04 13.15 -24.18
CA SER A 19 11.41 12.75 -24.55
C SER A 19 11.53 11.30 -25.05
N TRP A 20 10.51 10.46 -24.80
CA TRP A 20 10.57 9.02 -25.07
C TRP A 20 10.36 8.65 -26.54
N ARG A 21 9.53 9.40 -27.29
CA ARG A 21 9.36 9.17 -28.74
C ARG A 21 10.66 9.42 -29.53
N TYR A 22 11.57 10.23 -28.99
CA TYR A 22 12.86 10.50 -29.61
C TYR A 22 13.91 9.42 -29.33
N ARG A 23 13.86 8.74 -28.16
CA ARG A 23 14.85 7.72 -27.78
C ARG A 23 14.61 6.32 -28.36
N GLN A 24 13.41 6.01 -28.86
CA GLN A 24 13.16 4.74 -29.57
C GLN A 24 14.01 4.57 -30.84
N ARG A 25 14.62 5.63 -31.38
CA ARG A 25 15.51 5.53 -32.56
C ARG A 25 16.98 5.23 -32.25
N HIS A 26 17.44 5.32 -31.00
CA HIS A 26 18.87 5.21 -30.66
C HIS A 26 19.18 4.49 -29.32
N SER A 27 18.54 3.37 -29.02
CA SER A 27 19.06 2.46 -27.98
C SER A 27 19.77 1.27 -28.65
N HIS A 28 21.09 1.39 -28.76
CA HIS A 28 21.94 0.25 -29.10
C HIS A 28 21.85 -0.79 -27.99
N PHE A 29 21.39 -1.99 -28.34
CA PHE A 29 21.52 -3.18 -27.51
C PHE A 29 23.00 -3.51 -27.32
N THR A 30 23.53 -3.32 -26.12
CA THR A 30 24.88 -3.79 -25.78
C THR A 30 24.80 -5.24 -25.29
N THR A 31 24.97 -6.18 -26.22
CA THR A 31 25.34 -7.57 -25.92
C THR A 31 26.84 -7.66 -25.66
N SER A 32 27.25 -7.82 -24.40
CA SER A 32 28.63 -8.22 -24.08
C SER A 32 28.68 -9.72 -23.77
N ALA A 33 29.09 -10.51 -24.77
CA ALA A 33 29.59 -11.86 -24.56
C ALA A 33 31.10 -11.77 -24.38
N ARG A 34 31.62 -12.09 -23.20
CA ARG A 34 33.04 -12.41 -23.01
C ARG A 34 33.17 -13.80 -22.42
N GLY A 35 33.61 -14.72 -23.27
CA GLY A 35 34.15 -16.01 -22.86
C GLY A 35 35.51 -15.80 -22.21
N GLY A 36 35.68 -16.32 -21.00
CA GLY A 36 36.94 -16.40 -20.29
C GLY A 36 36.99 -17.74 -19.57
N ALA A 37 37.87 -18.63 -20.04
CA ALA A 37 38.11 -19.92 -19.43
C ALA A 37 38.87 -19.72 -18.11
N HIS A 38 38.25 -20.10 -16.98
CA HIS A 38 38.94 -20.22 -15.70
C HIS A 38 38.78 -21.65 -15.17
N GLN A 39 39.92 -22.31 -15.01
CA GLN A 39 40.06 -23.64 -14.42
C GLN A 39 39.67 -23.60 -12.94
N ARG A 40 38.87 -24.58 -12.50
CA ARG A 40 38.52 -24.81 -11.09
C ARG A 40 39.57 -25.73 -10.44
N PRO A 41 40.05 -25.43 -9.22
CA PRO A 41 40.75 -26.44 -8.44
C PRO A 41 39.74 -27.43 -7.81
N TYR A 42 40.15 -28.69 -7.79
CA TYR A 42 39.43 -29.86 -7.29
C TYR A 42 39.52 -29.93 -5.75
N MET A 43 38.39 -30.12 -5.06
CA MET A 43 38.32 -30.44 -3.63
C MET A 43 37.55 -31.74 -3.41
N PRO A 44 37.93 -32.58 -2.43
CA PRO A 44 37.35 -33.91 -2.22
C PRO A 44 35.99 -33.84 -1.49
N PRO A 45 35.14 -34.87 -1.61
CA PRO A 45 33.78 -34.82 -1.08
C PRO A 45 33.74 -35.08 0.44
N LEU A 46 33.07 -34.18 1.16
CA LEU A 46 32.65 -34.39 2.55
C LEU A 46 31.40 -35.29 2.60
N LYS A 47 31.45 -36.29 3.49
CA LYS A 47 30.38 -37.27 3.75
C LYS A 47 29.09 -36.56 4.20
N GLN A 48 27.99 -36.81 3.50
CA GLN A 48 26.64 -36.40 3.90
C GLN A 48 26.07 -37.38 4.94
N SER A 49 25.71 -36.88 6.10
CA SER A 49 24.75 -37.48 7.02
C SER A 49 23.33 -37.27 6.50
N GLN A 50 22.49 -38.32 6.54
CA GLN A 50 21.09 -38.27 6.15
C GLN A 50 20.27 -37.38 7.09
N PRO A 51 19.31 -36.58 6.56
CA PRO A 51 18.16 -36.15 7.32
C PRO A 51 16.89 -36.90 6.88
N SER A 52 16.10 -37.22 7.90
CA SER A 52 14.78 -37.85 7.92
C SER A 52 13.78 -37.33 6.88
N VAL A 53 13.02 -38.26 6.29
CA VAL A 53 11.88 -38.01 5.41
C VAL A 53 10.75 -37.31 6.19
N LEU A 54 10.66 -35.99 6.06
CA LEU A 54 9.45 -35.25 6.40
C LEU A 54 8.70 -34.94 5.09
N ARG A 55 7.53 -35.58 4.95
CA ARG A 55 6.61 -35.38 3.82
C ARG A 55 6.20 -33.90 3.71
N THR A 56 6.44 -33.30 2.56
CA THR A 56 5.85 -32.01 2.17
C THR A 56 4.32 -32.16 1.97
N PRO A 57 3.49 -31.26 2.52
CA PRO A 57 2.05 -31.30 2.27
C PRO A 57 1.77 -30.86 0.83
N GLN A 58 1.06 -31.70 0.07
CA GLN A 58 0.64 -31.37 -1.29
C GLN A 58 -0.51 -30.35 -1.27
N ILE A 59 -0.28 -29.21 -1.91
CA ILE A 59 -1.30 -28.19 -2.20
C ILE A 59 -2.29 -28.79 -3.21
N ARG A 60 -3.52 -29.11 -2.75
CA ARG A 60 -4.61 -29.57 -3.62
C ARG A 60 -5.19 -28.39 -4.42
N LYS A 61 -5.37 -28.60 -5.72
CA LYS A 61 -6.06 -27.67 -6.63
C LYS A 61 -7.59 -27.79 -6.46
N PRO A 62 -8.37 -26.70 -6.55
CA PRO A 62 -9.81 -26.76 -6.46
C PRO A 62 -10.39 -27.04 -7.85
N SER A 63 -10.49 -28.31 -8.20
CA SER A 63 -11.26 -28.76 -9.35
C SER A 63 -11.69 -30.18 -9.06
N ASP A 64 -12.78 -30.30 -8.30
CA ASP A 64 -13.70 -31.45 -8.21
C ASP A 64 -14.76 -31.12 -7.16
N ARG A 65 -15.85 -30.47 -7.59
CA ARG A 65 -17.09 -30.44 -6.82
C ARG A 65 -18.22 -30.81 -7.77
N THR A 66 -18.45 -32.10 -7.88
CA THR A 66 -19.61 -32.67 -8.56
C THR A 66 -20.87 -32.41 -7.74
N THR A 67 -21.94 -32.26 -8.49
CA THR A 67 -23.31 -31.88 -8.17
C THR A 67 -24.08 -32.99 -7.45
N SER A 68 -24.99 -32.64 -6.53
CA SER A 68 -26.32 -33.28 -6.39
C SER A 68 -27.22 -32.62 -5.31
N SER A 69 -28.33 -32.02 -5.79
CA SER A 69 -29.73 -32.03 -5.27
C SER A 69 -30.04 -31.46 -3.86
N ASN A 70 -31.22 -30.95 -3.49
CA ASN A 70 -32.50 -30.58 -4.14
C ASN A 70 -33.36 -29.79 -3.09
N GLY A 71 -34.28 -28.93 -3.56
CA GLY A 71 -35.43 -28.39 -2.79
C GLY A 71 -35.16 -27.06 -2.04
N SER A 72 -36.02 -26.05 -2.00
CA SER A 72 -37.42 -25.86 -2.41
C SER A 72 -37.69 -24.36 -2.58
N SER A 73 -38.38 -23.98 -3.64
CA SER A 73 -38.79 -22.60 -3.98
C SER A 73 -40.06 -22.17 -3.24
N LEU A 74 -40.00 -21.03 -2.56
CA LEU A 74 -41.16 -20.25 -2.13
C LEU A 74 -40.87 -18.77 -2.46
N ASP A 75 -41.61 -18.26 -3.44
CA ASP A 75 -41.56 -16.90 -3.94
C ASP A 75 -42.21 -15.92 -2.95
N CYS A 76 -41.55 -14.79 -2.70
CA CYS A 76 -42.15 -13.57 -2.17
C CYS A 76 -41.51 -12.36 -2.87
N PRO A 77 -42.29 -11.41 -3.43
CA PRO A 77 -41.74 -10.29 -4.17
C PRO A 77 -41.19 -9.21 -3.23
N ASN A 78 -39.89 -8.89 -3.35
CA ASN A 78 -39.25 -7.77 -2.67
C ASN A 78 -39.53 -6.47 -3.45
N PRO A 79 -40.10 -5.41 -2.85
CA PRO A 79 -40.10 -4.10 -3.47
C PRO A 79 -38.66 -3.56 -3.51
N ALA A 80 -38.27 -3.07 -4.67
CA ALA A 80 -36.97 -2.51 -4.96
C ALA A 80 -36.70 -1.27 -4.09
N SER A 81 -36.06 -1.47 -2.95
CA SER A 81 -35.29 -0.44 -2.27
C SER A 81 -33.87 -0.51 -2.79
N THR A 82 -33.61 0.18 -3.91
CA THR A 82 -32.24 0.56 -4.29
C THR A 82 -31.69 1.48 -3.20
N SER A 83 -31.21 0.90 -2.10
CA SER A 83 -30.23 1.56 -1.25
C SER A 83 -28.98 1.71 -2.11
N ARG A 84 -28.82 2.88 -2.72
CA ARG A 84 -27.53 3.34 -3.20
C ARG A 84 -26.60 3.22 -1.99
N VAL A 85 -25.77 2.18 -1.98
CA VAL A 85 -24.60 2.16 -1.10
C VAL A 85 -23.73 3.27 -1.67
N GLU A 86 -23.88 4.47 -1.11
CA GLU A 86 -22.94 5.56 -1.32
C GLU A 86 -21.57 4.97 -1.01
N SER A 87 -20.70 4.91 -2.01
CA SER A 87 -19.32 4.51 -1.81
C SER A 87 -18.70 5.56 -0.90
N CYS A 88 -18.60 5.24 0.40
CA CYS A 88 -17.86 6.02 1.37
C CYS A 88 -16.44 6.17 0.82
N THR A 89 -16.05 7.39 0.50
CA THR A 89 -14.73 7.67 -0.08
C THR A 89 -13.66 7.49 1.00
N GLU A 90 -12.40 7.25 0.62
CA GLU A 90 -11.30 7.23 1.60
C GLU A 90 -11.28 8.50 2.47
N LEU A 91 -11.53 9.66 1.85
CA LEU A 91 -11.60 10.94 2.55
C LEU A 91 -12.71 10.97 3.60
N ASP A 92 -13.84 10.31 3.37
CA ASP A 92 -14.92 10.23 4.37
C ASP A 92 -14.48 9.46 5.61
N LEU A 93 -13.71 8.37 5.45
CA LEU A 93 -13.12 7.63 6.58
C LEU A 93 -12.18 8.53 7.40
N PHE A 94 -11.40 9.37 6.71
CA PHE A 94 -10.53 10.35 7.38
C PHE A 94 -11.34 11.39 8.17
N LEU A 95 -12.39 11.95 7.55
CA LEU A 95 -13.23 12.97 8.17
C LEU A 95 -14.06 12.42 9.33
N GLU A 96 -14.46 11.15 9.27
CA GLU A 96 -15.16 10.44 10.36
C GLU A 96 -14.33 10.28 11.64
N MET A 97 -13.01 10.29 11.51
CA MET A 97 -12.10 10.25 12.65
C MET A 97 -11.99 11.63 13.35
N LEU A 98 -12.31 12.72 12.66
CA LEU A 98 -12.24 14.06 13.24
C LEU A 98 -13.49 14.38 14.07
N PRO A 99 -13.37 15.18 15.14
CA PRO A 99 -14.52 15.68 15.89
C PRO A 99 -15.55 16.36 14.98
N SER A 100 -16.84 16.17 15.27
CA SER A 100 -17.96 16.65 14.43
C SER A 100 -17.87 18.13 14.08
N ARG A 101 -17.39 18.97 15.00
CA ARG A 101 -17.14 20.40 14.76
C ARG A 101 -16.13 20.63 13.63
N MET A 102 -14.99 19.93 13.63
CA MET A 102 -13.94 20.11 12.64
C MET A 102 -14.36 19.51 11.30
N ARG A 103 -15.03 18.34 11.32
CA ARG A 103 -15.59 17.70 10.12
C ARG A 103 -16.56 18.61 9.38
N SER A 104 -17.44 19.30 10.12
CA SER A 104 -18.46 20.18 9.52
C SER A 104 -17.82 21.36 8.81
N GLU A 105 -16.82 21.99 9.44
CA GLU A 105 -16.06 23.11 8.85
C GLU A 105 -15.25 22.66 7.62
N LEU A 106 -14.57 21.52 7.70
CA LEU A 106 -13.79 20.96 6.58
C LEU A 106 -14.66 20.64 5.36
N ASN A 107 -15.86 20.10 5.58
CA ASN A 107 -16.80 19.82 4.49
C ASN A 107 -17.27 21.06 3.73
N GLY A 108 -17.20 22.24 4.36
CA GLY A 108 -17.52 23.52 3.73
C GLY A 108 -16.38 24.15 2.95
N HIS A 109 -15.15 23.62 3.03
CA HIS A 109 -13.97 24.20 2.41
C HIS A 109 -13.92 23.88 0.91
N GLU A 110 -13.63 24.89 0.07
CA GLU A 110 -13.62 24.74 -1.40
C GLU A 110 -12.59 23.70 -1.87
N GLU A 111 -11.43 23.63 -1.20
CA GLU A 111 -10.32 22.74 -1.55
C GLU A 111 -10.32 21.41 -0.77
N ILE A 112 -11.46 20.97 -0.21
CA ILE A 112 -11.51 19.77 0.65
C ILE A 112 -10.93 18.51 -0.02
N GLY A 113 -11.09 18.36 -1.34
CA GLY A 113 -10.49 17.24 -2.09
C GLY A 113 -8.95 17.26 -2.12
N GLU A 114 -8.35 18.44 -1.92
CA GLU A 114 -6.90 18.66 -1.92
C GLU A 114 -6.30 18.72 -0.51
N LEU A 115 -7.09 18.47 0.55
CA LEU A 115 -6.62 18.41 1.94
C LEU A 115 -5.35 17.56 2.08
N ILE A 116 -4.30 18.11 2.67
CA ILE A 116 -3.00 17.45 2.83
C ILE A 116 -2.92 16.82 4.21
N GLU A 117 -3.17 17.62 5.24
CA GLU A 117 -3.13 17.17 6.62
C GLU A 117 -3.99 18.02 7.55
N VAL A 118 -4.36 17.44 8.68
CA VAL A 118 -5.00 18.10 9.81
C VAL A 118 -4.09 17.97 11.03
N VAL A 119 -3.81 19.09 11.68
CA VAL A 119 -2.97 19.19 12.88
C VAL A 119 -3.86 19.54 14.06
N MET A 120 -3.80 18.71 15.10
CA MET A 120 -4.57 18.88 16.33
C MET A 120 -3.63 18.85 17.53
N ASP A 121 -3.27 20.01 18.06
CA ASP A 121 -2.42 20.12 19.24
C ASP A 121 -3.21 20.64 20.43
N LEU A 122 -3.15 19.92 21.56
CA LEU A 122 -3.88 20.28 22.78
C LEU A 122 -3.64 21.75 23.18
N GLY A 123 -4.73 22.51 23.33
CA GLY A 123 -4.68 23.92 23.71
C GLY A 123 -4.35 24.88 22.56
N ARG A 124 -4.26 24.40 21.32
CA ARG A 124 -4.07 25.23 20.11
C ARG A 124 -5.27 25.11 19.19
N GLU A 125 -5.43 26.07 18.29
CA GLU A 125 -6.43 26.00 17.24
C GLU A 125 -6.09 24.85 16.26
N PRO A 126 -7.06 24.01 15.88
CA PRO A 126 -6.85 22.96 14.88
C PRO A 126 -6.59 23.59 13.50
N LEU A 127 -5.59 23.05 12.79
CA LEU A 127 -5.19 23.52 11.46
C LEU A 127 -5.44 22.46 10.40
N ALA A 128 -5.91 22.88 9.23
CA ALA A 128 -5.88 22.11 8.01
C ALA A 128 -4.77 22.67 7.11
N ARG A 129 -4.10 21.81 6.35
CA ARG A 129 -3.15 22.23 5.32
C ARG A 129 -3.68 21.89 3.95
N PHE A 130 -3.69 22.89 3.08
CA PHE A 130 -4.04 22.80 1.68
C PHE A 130 -2.84 23.25 0.81
N PRO A 131 -2.86 22.99 -0.50
CA PRO A 131 -1.85 23.55 -1.41
C PRO A 131 -1.77 25.08 -1.37
N SER A 132 -2.91 25.74 -1.09
CA SER A 132 -3.04 27.19 -0.93
C SER A 132 -2.44 27.73 0.38
N GLY A 133 -2.33 26.90 1.42
CA GLY A 133 -1.75 27.27 2.70
C GLY A 133 -2.41 26.58 3.91
N ASP A 134 -2.02 27.04 5.10
CA ASP A 134 -2.60 26.59 6.37
C ASP A 134 -3.89 27.37 6.66
N TRP A 135 -4.94 26.65 7.04
CA TRP A 135 -6.25 27.18 7.38
C TRP A 135 -6.65 26.78 8.81
N VAL A 136 -7.11 27.75 9.61
CA VAL A 136 -7.63 27.50 10.95
C VAL A 136 -9.03 26.93 10.83
N ILE A 137 -9.22 25.67 11.22
CA ILE A 137 -10.51 24.97 11.10
C ILE A 137 -11.53 25.55 12.08
N SER A 138 -11.08 25.99 13.26
CA SER A 138 -11.94 26.50 14.33
C SER A 138 -11.14 27.36 15.30
N GLU A 139 -11.72 28.46 15.76
CA GLU A 139 -11.14 29.30 16.84
C GLU A 139 -11.13 28.57 18.20
N GLN A 140 -11.92 27.50 18.35
CA GLN A 140 -11.95 26.74 19.60
C GLN A 140 -10.72 25.82 19.71
N PRO A 141 -9.88 26.00 20.75
CA PRO A 141 -8.70 25.18 20.92
C PRO A 141 -9.02 23.69 21.06
N VAL A 142 -8.12 22.84 20.58
CA VAL A 142 -8.22 21.37 20.70
C VAL A 142 -8.20 20.98 22.17
N LYS A 143 -9.16 20.14 22.55
CA LYS A 143 -9.29 19.58 23.90
C LYS A 143 -8.89 18.12 23.95
N HIS A 144 -8.71 17.59 25.16
CA HIS A 144 -8.45 16.15 25.35
C HIS A 144 -9.58 15.26 24.80
N GLU A 145 -10.83 15.74 24.82
CA GLU A 145 -11.97 15.01 24.24
C GLU A 145 -11.85 14.86 22.72
N ASP A 146 -11.35 15.88 22.02
CA ASP A 146 -11.14 15.85 20.57
C ASP A 146 -10.08 14.79 20.21
N LEU A 147 -8.96 14.77 20.94
CA LEU A 147 -7.89 13.77 20.72
C LEU A 147 -8.37 12.35 21.07
N LYS A 148 -9.15 12.20 22.13
CA LYS A 148 -9.76 10.91 22.49
C LYS A 148 -10.73 10.41 21.43
N HIS A 149 -11.53 11.30 20.86
CA HIS A 149 -12.44 10.97 19.76
C HIS A 149 -11.64 10.42 18.57
N ALA A 150 -10.65 11.17 18.09
CA ALA A 150 -9.80 10.76 16.97
C ALA A 150 -9.08 9.43 17.22
N THR A 151 -8.49 9.27 18.40
CA THR A 151 -7.75 8.06 18.75
C THR A 151 -8.64 6.82 18.91
N SER A 152 -9.93 7.00 19.22
CA SER A 152 -10.90 5.89 19.29
C SER A 152 -11.33 5.35 17.91
N LYS A 153 -11.00 6.07 16.83
CA LYS A 153 -11.40 5.77 15.45
C LYS A 153 -10.25 5.23 14.59
N VAL A 154 -9.05 5.13 15.14
CA VAL A 154 -7.85 4.62 14.48
C VAL A 154 -7.37 3.33 15.14
N GLY A 155 -6.52 2.58 14.46
CA GLY A 155 -5.87 1.41 15.04
C GLY A 155 -4.91 1.76 16.18
N ASP A 156 -4.36 0.74 16.83
CA ASP A 156 -3.33 0.94 17.86
C ASP A 156 -2.11 1.66 17.30
N PHE A 157 -1.50 2.51 18.12
CA PHE A 157 -0.26 3.18 17.76
C PHE A 157 0.92 2.22 17.93
N SER A 158 1.73 2.11 16.87
CA SER A 158 2.98 1.34 16.88
C SER A 158 4.07 2.03 17.72
N ASP A 159 5.22 1.37 17.84
CA ASP A 159 6.39 1.85 18.60
C ASP A 159 6.93 3.21 18.11
N ASP A 160 6.65 3.61 16.86
CA ASP A 160 7.07 4.90 16.30
C ASP A 160 5.98 5.98 16.38
N ASN A 161 4.92 5.74 17.17
CA ASN A 161 3.77 6.62 17.36
C ASN A 161 2.97 6.88 16.08
N ARG A 162 2.95 5.93 15.14
CA ARG A 162 2.08 5.98 13.96
C ARG A 162 0.93 4.99 14.07
N SER A 163 -0.18 5.36 13.44
CA SER A 163 -1.36 4.53 13.25
C SER A 163 -2.00 4.90 11.89
N GLY A 164 -2.98 4.12 11.48
CA GLY A 164 -3.79 4.38 10.30
C GLY A 164 -5.25 4.08 10.52
N ILE A 165 -6.02 4.26 9.45
CA ILE A 165 -7.42 3.86 9.38
C ILE A 165 -7.51 2.65 8.44
N ASP A 166 -8.23 1.62 8.85
CA ASP A 166 -8.47 0.43 8.04
C ASP A 166 -8.98 0.80 6.64
N ARG A 167 -8.56 0.02 5.64
CA ARG A 167 -8.92 0.20 4.22
C ARG A 167 -8.46 1.53 3.60
N SER A 168 -7.62 2.31 4.27
CA SER A 168 -7.15 3.60 3.78
C SER A 168 -5.63 3.69 3.76
N LEU A 169 -5.11 4.76 3.15
CA LEU A 169 -3.70 5.14 3.21
C LEU A 169 -3.42 6.30 4.18
N HIS A 170 -4.42 6.71 4.96
CA HIS A 170 -4.27 7.81 5.93
C HIS A 170 -3.28 7.44 7.02
N ARG A 171 -2.50 8.43 7.45
CA ARG A 171 -1.47 8.25 8.47
C ARG A 171 -1.68 9.21 9.62
N ILE A 172 -1.74 8.66 10.83
CA ILE A 172 -2.01 9.40 12.06
C ILE A 172 -0.78 9.27 12.94
N SER A 173 -0.08 10.38 13.16
CA SER A 173 1.11 10.44 14.00
C SER A 173 0.77 11.13 15.32
N ALA A 174 1.04 10.44 16.43
CA ALA A 174 0.78 10.98 17.76
C ALA A 174 1.99 11.67 18.36
N ILE A 175 1.75 12.83 18.97
CA ILE A 175 2.70 13.52 19.85
C ILE A 175 2.33 13.19 21.28
N ARG A 176 3.29 12.69 22.07
CA ARG A 176 3.08 12.26 23.46
C ARG A 176 3.87 13.11 24.45
N ASN A 177 3.28 13.32 25.62
CA ASN A 177 3.98 13.97 26.74
C ASN A 177 4.88 12.98 27.50
N ARG A 178 5.59 13.46 28.53
CA ARG A 178 6.47 12.62 29.38
C ARG A 178 5.75 11.51 30.14
N LYS A 179 4.41 11.56 30.24
CA LYS A 179 3.56 10.51 30.81
C LYS A 179 2.99 9.57 29.74
N LEU A 180 3.52 9.63 28.52
CA LEU A 180 3.07 8.88 27.33
C LEU A 180 1.62 9.16 26.90
N GLN A 181 1.01 10.22 27.40
CA GLN A 181 -0.33 10.63 27.00
C GLN A 181 -0.27 11.37 25.66
N ILE A 182 -1.19 11.07 24.76
CA ILE A 182 -1.34 11.77 23.48
C ILE A 182 -1.79 13.21 23.77
N ILE A 183 -1.00 14.17 23.33
CA ILE A 183 -1.23 15.61 23.47
C ILE A 183 -1.32 16.31 22.10
N GLY A 184 -1.06 15.60 21.01
CA GLY A 184 -1.25 16.12 19.67
C GLY A 184 -1.34 15.01 18.63
N LEU A 185 -1.96 15.32 17.50
CA LEU A 185 -2.09 14.44 16.34
C LEU A 185 -1.73 15.21 15.07
N THR A 186 -0.97 14.57 14.19
CA THR A 186 -0.79 14.98 12.80
C THR A 186 -1.40 13.91 11.91
N CYS A 187 -2.53 14.25 11.29
CA CYS A 187 -3.34 13.35 10.49
C CYS A 187 -3.14 13.69 9.01
N ARG A 188 -2.46 12.83 8.26
CA ARG A 188 -2.15 13.05 6.84
C ARG A 188 -3.12 12.28 5.96
N VAL A 189 -3.60 12.96 4.91
CA VAL A 189 -4.48 12.37 3.92
C VAL A 189 -3.64 11.50 2.97
N GLY A 190 -3.81 10.18 3.04
CA GLY A 190 -3.27 9.26 2.05
C GLY A 190 -4.11 9.29 0.78
N ARG A 191 -3.46 9.09 -0.36
CA ARG A 191 -4.13 9.00 -1.66
C ARG A 191 -3.58 7.82 -2.46
N ALA A 192 -4.48 7.11 -3.12
CA ALA A 192 -4.13 6.16 -4.15
C ALA A 192 -4.21 6.81 -5.53
N VAL A 193 -3.12 6.71 -6.29
CA VAL A 193 -3.08 7.15 -7.70
C VAL A 193 -2.98 5.92 -8.57
N SER A 194 -3.85 5.84 -9.58
CA SER A 194 -3.84 4.79 -10.61
C SER A 194 -3.28 5.34 -11.92
N GLY A 195 -2.83 4.46 -12.81
CA GLY A 195 -2.24 4.75 -14.11
C GLY A 195 -0.71 4.89 -14.12
N SER A 196 -0.05 4.87 -12.96
CA SER A 196 1.41 4.99 -12.83
C SER A 196 2.20 3.81 -13.40
N ALA A 197 1.64 2.60 -13.32
CA ALA A 197 2.28 1.37 -13.79
C ALA A 197 2.07 1.07 -15.28
N GLU A 198 1.16 1.79 -15.95
CA GLU A 198 0.82 1.53 -17.36
C GLU A 198 2.01 1.73 -18.30
N ILE A 199 2.91 2.66 -17.97
CA ILE A 199 4.12 2.93 -18.76
C ILE A 199 5.09 1.73 -18.82
N ILE A 200 4.99 0.80 -17.87
CA ILE A 200 5.85 -0.39 -17.78
C ILE A 200 5.04 -1.70 -17.87
N ARG A 201 3.81 -1.64 -18.39
CA ARG A 201 2.91 -2.77 -18.52
C ARG A 201 3.56 -3.96 -19.23
N ASP A 202 4.27 -3.71 -20.33
CA ASP A 202 4.98 -4.71 -21.11
C ASP A 202 6.03 -5.48 -20.29
N LEU A 203 6.74 -4.77 -19.41
CA LEU A 203 7.73 -5.36 -18.51
C LEU A 203 7.06 -6.21 -17.41
N ILE A 204 5.93 -5.75 -16.87
CA ILE A 204 5.13 -6.47 -15.88
C ILE A 204 4.59 -7.78 -16.50
N GLU A 205 4.07 -7.71 -17.72
CA GLU A 205 3.58 -8.85 -18.50
C GLU A 205 4.70 -9.84 -18.82
N GLY A 206 5.91 -9.35 -19.08
CA GLY A 206 7.11 -10.16 -19.29
C GLY A 206 7.50 -11.05 -18.10
N GLY A 207 7.00 -10.77 -16.89
CA GLY A 207 7.12 -11.65 -15.72
C GLY A 207 8.52 -11.76 -15.10
N GLY A 208 9.44 -10.88 -15.52
CA GLY A 208 10.76 -10.76 -14.90
C GLY A 208 10.72 -10.08 -13.53
N SER A 209 11.84 -10.14 -12.81
CA SER A 209 12.00 -9.38 -11.56
C SER A 209 12.25 -7.90 -11.87
N ILE A 210 11.51 -7.02 -11.20
CA ILE A 210 11.61 -5.57 -11.35
C ILE A 210 12.12 -4.97 -10.04
N LEU A 211 13.11 -4.08 -10.14
CA LEU A 211 13.61 -3.29 -9.02
C LEU A 211 13.34 -1.80 -9.29
N VAL A 212 12.60 -1.16 -8.40
CA VAL A 212 12.25 0.26 -8.50
C VAL A 212 13.18 1.08 -7.60
N ILE A 213 13.97 1.98 -8.18
CA ILE A 213 14.95 2.82 -7.48
C ILE A 213 14.66 4.29 -7.79
N GLY A 214 14.85 5.16 -6.80
CA GLY A 214 14.73 6.60 -6.99
C GLY A 214 14.72 7.36 -5.67
N PRO A 215 14.91 8.70 -5.71
CA PRO A 215 14.89 9.55 -4.52
C PRO A 215 13.61 9.38 -3.69
N PRO A 216 13.61 9.78 -2.41
CA PRO A 216 12.37 9.88 -1.61
C PRO A 216 11.33 10.75 -2.33
N GLY A 217 10.04 10.38 -2.23
CA GLY A 217 8.94 11.17 -2.77
C GLY A 217 8.61 11.00 -4.27
N VAL A 218 9.42 10.28 -5.05
CA VAL A 218 9.19 10.14 -6.52
C VAL A 218 8.09 9.15 -6.93
N GLY A 219 7.26 8.66 -6.00
CA GLY A 219 6.15 7.76 -6.32
C GLY A 219 6.49 6.28 -6.45
N LYS A 220 7.64 5.81 -5.92
CA LYS A 220 8.03 4.39 -5.93
C LYS A 220 6.96 3.47 -5.35
N THR A 221 6.45 3.81 -4.17
CA THR A 221 5.44 3.01 -3.47
C THR A 221 4.12 3.00 -4.25
N THR A 222 3.74 4.12 -4.85
CA THR A 222 2.57 4.22 -5.74
C THR A 222 2.68 3.25 -6.91
N LEU A 223 3.83 3.23 -7.58
CA LEU A 223 4.10 2.32 -8.67
C LEU A 223 4.01 0.85 -8.23
N ILE A 224 4.68 0.48 -7.13
CA ILE A 224 4.67 -0.90 -6.61
C ILE A 224 3.26 -1.35 -6.23
N ARG A 225 2.48 -0.47 -5.58
CA ARG A 225 1.09 -0.74 -5.19
C ARG A 225 0.26 -1.09 -6.43
N GLU A 226 0.39 -0.28 -7.48
CA GLU A 226 -0.36 -0.51 -8.71
C GLU A 226 0.10 -1.76 -9.48
N ILE A 227 1.40 -2.03 -9.54
CA ILE A 227 1.93 -3.29 -10.11
C ILE A 227 1.29 -4.49 -9.40
N ALA A 228 1.21 -4.45 -8.06
CA ALA A 228 0.60 -5.53 -7.29
C ALA A 228 -0.89 -5.71 -7.64
N ARG A 229 -1.65 -4.61 -7.75
CA ARG A 229 -3.04 -4.62 -8.20
C ARG A 229 -3.19 -5.19 -9.60
N MET A 230 -2.41 -4.71 -10.58
CA MET A 230 -2.45 -5.21 -11.97
C MET A 230 -2.14 -6.71 -12.04
N LEU A 231 -1.12 -7.17 -11.31
CA LEU A 231 -0.77 -8.59 -11.27
C LEU A 231 -1.88 -9.42 -10.62
N ALA A 232 -2.47 -8.94 -9.52
CA ALA A 232 -3.50 -9.66 -8.78
C ALA A 232 -4.84 -9.68 -9.51
N ASP A 233 -5.30 -8.54 -10.03
CA ASP A 233 -6.65 -8.34 -10.54
C ASP A 233 -6.78 -8.64 -12.03
N GLU A 234 -5.89 -8.06 -12.83
CA GLU A 234 -5.96 -8.16 -14.29
C GLU A 234 -5.29 -9.43 -14.80
N HIS A 235 -4.13 -9.78 -14.24
CA HIS A 235 -3.40 -10.98 -14.64
C HIS A 235 -3.78 -12.22 -13.83
N MET A 236 -4.71 -12.09 -12.87
CA MET A 236 -5.19 -13.18 -12.01
C MET A 236 -4.06 -13.97 -11.32
N LYS A 237 -2.91 -13.32 -11.04
CA LYS A 237 -1.77 -13.97 -10.38
C LYS A 237 -1.96 -14.00 -8.88
N ARG A 238 -1.33 -14.98 -8.23
CA ARG A 238 -1.25 -15.03 -6.77
C ARG A 238 -0.14 -14.08 -6.31
N VAL A 239 -0.53 -12.94 -5.75
CA VAL A 239 0.40 -11.90 -5.30
C VAL A 239 0.41 -11.85 -3.78
N VAL A 240 1.61 -11.76 -3.21
CA VAL A 240 1.83 -11.48 -1.78
C VAL A 240 2.75 -10.27 -1.69
N ILE A 241 2.33 -9.27 -0.94
CA ILE A 241 3.10 -8.07 -0.60
C ILE A 241 3.64 -8.28 0.80
N VAL A 242 4.96 -8.30 0.94
CA VAL A 242 5.62 -8.24 2.24
C VAL A 242 5.85 -6.75 2.53
N ASP A 243 5.01 -6.18 3.37
CA ASP A 243 4.98 -4.75 3.65
C ASP A 243 5.68 -4.47 4.99
N THR A 244 6.84 -3.85 4.89
CA THR A 244 7.73 -3.65 6.03
C THR A 244 7.41 -2.38 6.80
N SER A 245 6.98 -1.36 6.06
CA SER A 245 6.74 -0.01 6.58
C SER A 245 5.28 0.36 6.53
N ASN A 246 4.41 -0.59 6.14
CA ASN A 246 2.97 -0.42 5.92
C ASN A 246 2.61 0.67 4.90
N GLU A 247 3.54 1.01 4.00
CA GLU A 247 3.31 2.08 3.02
C GLU A 247 2.52 1.60 1.79
N ILE A 248 2.59 0.31 1.46
CA ILE A 248 1.98 -0.23 0.24
C ILE A 248 0.50 -0.52 0.49
N GLY A 249 0.19 -1.26 1.55
CA GLY A 249 -1.17 -1.67 1.90
C GLY A 249 -1.85 -0.82 2.98
N GLY A 250 -1.18 0.19 3.55
CA GLY A 250 -1.70 1.01 4.66
C GLY A 250 -1.35 0.45 6.05
N ASP A 251 -1.57 1.25 7.09
CA ASP A 251 -1.20 0.94 8.48
C ASP A 251 -2.22 0.04 9.23
N GLY A 252 -3.50 0.03 8.83
CA GLY A 252 -4.56 -0.76 9.48
C GLY A 252 -4.45 -2.27 9.24
N ASP A 253 -5.31 -3.08 9.88
CA ASP A 253 -5.36 -4.55 9.72
C ASP A 253 -5.95 -4.94 8.37
N VAL A 254 -6.91 -4.15 7.89
CA VAL A 254 -7.53 -4.34 6.58
C VAL A 254 -6.77 -3.49 5.55
N PRO A 255 -6.15 -4.11 4.51
CA PRO A 255 -5.37 -3.36 3.54
C PRO A 255 -6.23 -2.47 2.66
N HIS A 256 -5.63 -1.39 2.17
CA HIS A 256 -6.19 -0.49 1.17
C HIS A 256 -6.53 -1.22 -0.14
N GLU A 257 -7.66 -0.89 -0.78
CA GLU A 257 -8.15 -1.57 -2.00
C GLU A 257 -7.20 -1.43 -3.21
N GLY A 258 -6.32 -0.44 -3.19
CA GLY A 258 -5.34 -0.16 -4.23
C GLY A 258 -4.30 -1.27 -4.45
N ILE A 259 -4.23 -2.31 -3.60
CA ILE A 259 -3.43 -3.53 -3.88
C ILE A 259 -4.23 -4.64 -4.60
N GLY A 260 -5.53 -4.41 -4.84
CA GLY A 260 -6.43 -5.40 -5.44
C GLY A 260 -6.60 -6.64 -4.56
N ARG A 261 -6.68 -7.81 -5.19
CA ARG A 261 -6.74 -9.11 -4.50
C ARG A 261 -5.38 -9.59 -3.97
N ALA A 262 -4.34 -8.77 -4.02
CA ALA A 262 -3.06 -9.14 -3.45
C ALA A 262 -3.20 -9.36 -1.93
N ARG A 263 -2.49 -10.36 -1.40
CA ARG A 263 -2.43 -10.58 0.05
C ARG A 263 -1.32 -9.72 0.63
N ARG A 264 -1.54 -9.13 1.80
CA ARG A 264 -0.53 -8.38 2.55
C ARG A 264 -0.02 -9.22 3.72
N MET A 265 1.29 -9.19 3.93
CA MET A 265 1.97 -9.68 5.12
C MET A 265 2.70 -8.49 5.76
N GLN A 266 2.31 -8.12 6.98
CA GLN A 266 3.00 -7.09 7.76
C GLN A 266 4.22 -7.70 8.46
N VAL A 267 5.34 -6.98 8.45
CA VAL A 267 6.57 -7.42 9.12
C VAL A 267 6.64 -6.78 10.50
N PRO A 268 6.64 -7.56 11.61
CA PRO A 268 6.59 -7.02 12.97
C PRO A 268 7.81 -6.17 13.35
N ASN A 269 8.99 -6.50 12.81
CA ASN A 269 10.22 -5.78 13.11
C ASN A 269 11.05 -5.60 11.84
N VAL A 270 11.13 -4.36 11.37
CA VAL A 270 11.89 -3.98 10.18
C VAL A 270 13.39 -4.30 10.34
N ASN A 271 13.92 -4.18 11.56
CA ASN A 271 15.35 -4.37 11.84
C ASN A 271 15.78 -5.85 11.77
N MET A 272 14.84 -6.79 11.70
CA MET A 272 15.12 -8.23 11.66
C MET A 272 15.21 -8.80 10.24
N GLN A 273 15.14 -7.97 9.19
CA GLN A 273 15.09 -8.45 7.80
C GLN A 273 16.42 -8.97 7.24
N HIS A 274 17.55 -8.60 7.85
CA HIS A 274 18.88 -8.89 7.32
C HIS A 274 19.59 -10.06 8.03
N ASN A 275 18.97 -10.63 9.06
CA ASN A 275 19.57 -11.68 9.90
C ASN A 275 19.03 -13.07 9.55
#